data_AF-A0A5N5PVT8-F1
#
_entry.id   AF-A0A5N5PVT8-F1
#
_cell.length_a   1.000
_cell.length_b   1.000
_cell.length_c   1.000
_cell.angle_alpha   90.00
_cell.angle_beta   90.00
_cell.angle_gamma   90.00
#
_symmetry.space_group_name_H-M   'P 1'
#
loop_
_entity.id
_entity.type
_entity.pdbx_description
1 polymer ?
#
loop_
_entity_poly.entity_id
_entity_poly.type
_entity_poly.pdbx_seq_one_letter_code
_entity_poly.pdbx_strand_id
1 'polypeptide(L)'
;MPSATLPTLSRSEIELHNTAKSCYVTLGNNVYDVTDFLDSHPGGADLVLEYAGKDVADILKDEASHTHSDTAYEVLDDSLVGFVASEKATNGSAVNGNAANGKVKEEEEEEELRYDSKGRPIHPKTGMSCEEDLSKDTDLDSDYKTYKFLDLNRPLFGQIWYGGFDKEFYLEQVHRPRHYRGGESAPLFGNFLEPLTKTAWWVIPTVWAPPVAYGVYLASQGFENGWRQASFYVAGYCIWSLLEYILHRFLFHLDYYLPNNRVGITMHFLLHGIHHYLPMDKYRLVMPPTLFIVLATPFWKLAHTIFYWDWNVATTVFCGGITGYILYDMTHYFLHHQNLPLWYKQLKKYHLAHHFLDYENGFGVTSPFWDTIFGTPLPMVTNVKAN
;
A
#
# COMPACT_ATOMS: atom_id res chain seq x y z
N MET A 1 -11.87 23.44 19.02
CA MET A 1 -12.89 22.63 19.72
C MET A 1 -12.19 21.42 20.28
N PRO A 2 -12.38 21.04 21.55
CA PRO A 2 -11.75 19.85 22.10
C PRO A 2 -12.25 18.62 21.33
N SER A 3 -11.30 17.76 20.93
CA SER A 3 -11.54 16.49 20.23
C SER A 3 -12.37 15.59 21.14
N ALA A 4 -13.63 15.34 20.78
CA ALA A 4 -14.46 14.39 21.50
C ALA A 4 -14.12 12.99 21.00
N THR A 5 -13.44 12.21 21.84
CA THR A 5 -13.50 10.74 21.77
C THR A 5 -14.97 10.32 21.73
N LEU A 6 -15.36 9.45 20.80
CA LEU A 6 -16.73 8.95 20.77
C LEU A 6 -17.06 8.35 22.14
N PRO A 7 -18.17 8.77 22.77
CA PRO A 7 -18.46 8.42 24.14
C PRO A 7 -18.69 6.92 24.27
N THR A 8 -18.25 6.39 25.41
CA THR A 8 -18.66 5.07 25.85
C THR A 8 -20.00 5.23 26.58
N LEU A 9 -21.07 4.71 26.00
CA LEU A 9 -22.43 4.79 26.50
C LEU A 9 -22.78 3.52 27.28
N SER A 10 -23.43 3.68 28.43
CA SER A 10 -24.01 2.54 29.15
C SER A 10 -25.23 2.02 28.39
N ARG A 11 -25.55 0.73 28.57
CA ARG A 11 -26.75 0.13 27.96
C ARG A 11 -28.03 0.89 28.34
N SER A 12 -28.13 1.31 29.59
CA SER A 12 -29.26 2.11 30.10
C SER A 12 -29.39 3.48 29.45
N GLU A 13 -28.28 4.11 29.03
CA GLU A 13 -28.34 5.40 28.31
C GLU A 13 -28.83 5.19 26.87
N ILE A 14 -28.38 4.14 26.20
CA ILE A 14 -28.77 3.83 24.81
C ILE A 14 -30.29 3.53 24.73
N GLU A 15 -30.84 2.82 25.71
CA GLU A 15 -32.27 2.48 25.77
C GLU A 15 -33.20 3.70 25.89
N LEU A 16 -32.67 4.86 26.30
CA LEU A 16 -33.43 6.13 26.34
C LEU A 16 -33.63 6.74 24.95
N HIS A 17 -32.82 6.36 23.97
CA HIS A 17 -32.91 6.83 22.58
C HIS A 17 -33.83 5.92 21.76
N ASN A 18 -35.12 5.88 22.13
CA ASN A 18 -36.11 4.96 21.59
C ASN A 18 -37.28 5.61 20.83
N THR A 19 -37.09 6.81 20.27
CA THR A 19 -38.18 7.57 19.61
C THR A 19 -37.78 8.07 18.22
N ALA A 20 -38.75 8.47 17.39
CA ALA A 20 -38.49 9.01 16.04
C ALA A 20 -37.63 10.29 15.99
N LYS A 21 -37.45 10.98 17.12
CA LYS A 21 -36.59 12.17 17.20
C LYS A 21 -35.21 11.88 17.80
N SER A 22 -34.98 10.62 18.19
CA SER A 22 -33.78 10.16 18.88
C SER A 22 -33.83 8.63 18.92
N CYS A 23 -33.27 7.99 17.89
CA CYS A 23 -33.36 6.56 17.64
C CYS A 23 -31.96 5.94 17.51
N TYR A 24 -31.50 5.27 18.56
CA TYR A 24 -30.18 4.65 18.57
C TYR A 24 -30.32 3.14 18.44
N VAL A 25 -29.37 2.48 17.79
CA VAL A 25 -29.32 1.02 17.71
C VAL A 25 -27.90 0.53 18.01
N THR A 26 -27.76 -0.72 18.43
CA THR A 26 -26.43 -1.33 18.64
C THR A 26 -26.18 -2.48 17.68
N LEU A 27 -24.91 -2.62 17.26
CA LEU A 27 -24.42 -3.81 16.58
C LEU A 27 -23.15 -4.27 17.29
N GLY A 28 -23.29 -5.25 18.19
CA GLY A 28 -22.19 -5.67 19.06
C GLY A 28 -21.81 -4.56 20.04
N ASN A 29 -20.55 -4.10 19.99
CA ASN A 29 -20.06 -3.04 20.89
C ASN A 29 -20.28 -1.63 20.35
N ASN A 30 -20.79 -1.48 19.13
CA ASN A 30 -20.96 -0.19 18.46
C ASN A 30 -22.36 0.36 18.69
N VAL A 31 -22.46 1.68 18.86
CA VAL A 31 -23.73 2.42 19.02
C VAL A 31 -23.89 3.37 17.85
N TYR A 32 -25.05 3.33 17.20
CA TYR A 32 -25.35 4.10 15.99
C TYR A 32 -26.57 4.99 16.22
N ASP A 33 -26.49 6.26 15.81
CA ASP A 33 -27.61 7.19 15.79
C ASP A 33 -28.24 7.21 14.40
N VAL A 34 -29.32 6.46 14.24
CA VAL A 34 -30.02 6.31 12.95
C VAL A 34 -31.21 7.26 12.82
N THR A 35 -31.29 8.30 13.68
CA THR A 35 -32.43 9.24 13.71
C THR A 35 -32.67 9.89 12.35
N ASP A 36 -31.63 10.40 11.71
CA ASP A 36 -31.73 11.07 10.40
C ASP A 36 -31.96 10.09 9.25
N PHE A 37 -31.68 8.80 9.46
CA PHE A 37 -31.84 7.75 8.46
C PHE A 37 -33.27 7.18 8.43
N LEU A 38 -34.07 7.37 9.49
CA LEU A 38 -35.43 6.81 9.61
C LEU A 38 -36.29 7.07 8.36
N ASP A 39 -36.33 8.31 7.89
CA ASP A 39 -37.16 8.72 6.74
C ASP A 39 -36.60 8.23 5.39
N SER A 40 -35.33 7.85 5.36
CA SER A 40 -34.63 7.35 4.17
C SER A 40 -34.54 5.82 4.13
N HIS A 41 -35.02 5.13 5.17
CA HIS A 41 -34.98 3.68 5.24
C HIS A 41 -35.93 3.05 4.20
N PRO A 42 -35.45 2.22 3.26
CA PRO A 42 -36.28 1.65 2.19
C PRO A 42 -37.47 0.81 2.67
N GLY A 43 -37.38 0.22 3.87
CA GLY A 43 -38.46 -0.54 4.50
C GLY A 43 -39.46 0.31 5.30
N GLY A 44 -39.24 1.63 5.38
CA GLY A 44 -40.00 2.57 6.20
C GLY A 44 -39.43 2.74 7.61
N ALA A 45 -39.67 3.93 8.18
CA ALA A 45 -39.18 4.33 9.51
C ALA A 45 -39.73 3.45 10.64
N ASP A 46 -40.99 3.00 10.51
CA ASP A 46 -41.70 2.25 11.56
C ASP A 46 -40.97 0.95 11.93
N LEU A 47 -40.36 0.26 10.95
CA LEU A 47 -39.62 -0.99 11.19
C LEU A 47 -38.32 -0.78 11.98
N VAL A 48 -37.64 0.36 11.76
CA VAL A 48 -36.42 0.70 12.50
C VAL A 48 -36.78 1.10 13.94
N LEU A 49 -37.89 1.80 14.12
CA LEU A 49 -38.36 2.26 15.43
C LEU A 49 -38.71 1.13 16.40
N GLU A 50 -39.10 -0.04 15.90
CA GLU A 50 -39.31 -1.23 16.74
C GLU A 50 -38.03 -1.70 17.46
N TYR A 51 -36.86 -1.35 16.89
CA TYR A 51 -35.54 -1.69 17.40
C TYR A 51 -34.80 -0.50 18.03
N ALA A 52 -35.47 0.64 18.20
CA ALA A 52 -34.87 1.80 18.84
C ALA A 52 -34.48 1.47 20.30
N GLY A 53 -33.23 1.76 20.66
CA GLY A 53 -32.57 1.40 21.92
C GLY A 53 -32.07 -0.05 22.00
N LYS A 54 -32.23 -0.87 20.94
CA LYS A 54 -31.96 -2.32 20.96
C LYS A 54 -30.79 -2.71 20.07
N ASP A 55 -30.33 -3.95 20.25
CA ASP A 55 -29.35 -4.56 19.37
C ASP A 55 -30.04 -5.11 18.11
N VAL A 56 -29.46 -4.81 16.95
CA VAL A 56 -30.01 -5.16 15.64
C VAL A 56 -29.25 -6.30 14.96
N ALA A 57 -28.28 -6.94 15.63
CA ALA A 57 -27.47 -8.01 15.04
C ALA A 57 -28.32 -9.17 14.50
N ASP A 58 -29.34 -9.57 15.23
CA ASP A 58 -30.17 -10.71 14.87
C ASP A 58 -31.15 -10.37 13.74
N ILE A 59 -31.76 -9.18 13.76
CA ILE A 59 -32.70 -8.76 12.73
C ILE A 59 -32.02 -8.44 11.39
N LEU A 60 -30.80 -7.88 11.43
CA LEU A 60 -30.00 -7.65 10.21
C LEU A 60 -29.55 -8.95 9.54
N LYS A 61 -29.51 -10.06 10.29
CA LYS A 61 -29.18 -11.41 9.80
C LYS A 61 -30.41 -12.25 9.45
N ASP A 62 -31.62 -11.76 9.72
CA ASP A 62 -32.85 -12.52 9.49
C ASP A 62 -33.24 -12.46 8.00
N GLU A 63 -32.88 -13.52 7.27
CA GLU A 63 -33.24 -13.72 5.86
C GLU A 63 -34.76 -13.77 5.61
N ALA A 64 -35.58 -14.03 6.64
CA ALA A 64 -37.04 -14.02 6.51
C ALA A 64 -37.62 -12.59 6.46
N SER A 65 -36.87 -11.57 6.91
CA SER A 65 -37.28 -10.16 6.87
C SER A 65 -36.88 -9.50 5.54
N HIS A 66 -35.61 -9.61 5.14
CA HIS A 66 -35.00 -9.38 3.81
C HIS A 66 -33.47 -9.28 3.97
N THR A 67 -32.70 -9.48 2.89
CA THR A 67 -31.24 -9.34 2.93
C THR A 67 -30.81 -7.89 2.71
N HIS A 68 -29.97 -7.38 3.62
CA HIS A 68 -29.33 -6.07 3.48
C HIS A 68 -28.10 -6.19 2.56
N SER A 69 -27.96 -5.28 1.59
CA SER A 69 -26.79 -5.22 0.70
C SER A 69 -25.56 -4.68 1.44
N ASP A 70 -24.36 -4.92 0.90
CA ASP A 70 -23.12 -4.36 1.46
C ASP A 70 -23.20 -2.84 1.68
N THR A 71 -23.89 -2.12 0.80
CA THR A 71 -24.12 -0.67 0.91
C THR A 71 -25.02 -0.27 2.08
N ALA A 72 -25.91 -1.15 2.55
CA ALA A 72 -26.76 -0.84 3.71
C ALA A 72 -25.97 -0.86 5.02
N TYR A 73 -24.93 -1.69 5.10
CA TYR A 73 -23.99 -1.70 6.21
C TYR A 73 -23.06 -0.48 6.20
N GLU A 74 -22.64 -0.02 5.01
CA GLU A 74 -21.87 1.23 4.86
C GLU A 74 -22.66 2.46 5.39
N VAL A 75 -23.98 2.52 5.14
CA VAL A 75 -24.84 3.60 5.66
C VAL A 75 -24.98 3.55 7.18
N LEU A 76 -24.98 2.35 7.77
CA LEU A 76 -25.00 2.19 9.22
C LEU A 76 -23.68 2.68 9.83
N ASP A 77 -22.54 2.39 9.20
CA ASP A 77 -21.22 2.83 9.66
C ASP A 77 -21.07 4.35 9.71
N ASP A 78 -21.67 5.07 8.75
CA ASP A 78 -21.71 6.54 8.75
C ASP A 78 -22.49 7.12 9.96
N SER A 79 -23.33 6.31 10.60
CA SER A 79 -24.16 6.68 11.74
C SER A 79 -23.53 6.34 13.10
N LEU A 80 -22.25 5.93 13.16
CA LEU A 80 -21.59 5.52 14.40
C LEU A 80 -21.36 6.70 15.36
N VAL A 81 -21.86 6.59 16.59
CA VAL A 81 -21.80 7.66 17.61
C VAL A 81 -21.13 7.24 18.93
N GLY A 82 -20.82 5.97 19.15
CA GLY A 82 -20.22 5.54 20.40
C GLY A 82 -19.96 4.05 20.53
N PHE A 83 -19.50 3.65 21.72
CA PHE A 83 -19.27 2.25 22.09
C PHE A 83 -20.00 1.89 23.39
N VAL A 84 -20.36 0.62 23.57
CA VAL A 84 -20.98 0.14 24.82
C VAL A 84 -19.92 -0.02 25.93
N ALA A 85 -20.20 0.46 27.14
CA ALA A 85 -19.27 0.36 28.28
C ALA A 85 -18.99 -1.08 28.74
N SER A 86 -17.70 -1.44 28.91
CA SER A 86 -17.26 -2.74 29.44
C SER A 86 -17.13 -2.71 30.97
N GLU A 87 -17.68 -3.70 31.68
CA GLU A 87 -17.79 -3.74 33.15
C GLU A 87 -16.48 -3.94 33.94
N LYS A 88 -15.28 -3.83 33.35
CA LYS A 88 -14.00 -4.10 34.03
C LYS A 88 -13.04 -2.90 34.05
N ALA A 89 -13.37 -1.86 34.82
CA ALA A 89 -12.40 -0.85 35.22
C ALA A 89 -12.81 -0.13 36.52
N THR A 90 -12.69 -0.79 37.67
CA THR A 90 -12.62 -0.09 38.97
C THR A 90 -11.54 -0.70 39.87
N ASN A 91 -10.69 0.18 40.40
CA ASN A 91 -9.73 0.04 41.51
C ASN A 91 -8.24 -0.09 41.16
N GLY A 92 -7.54 1.05 41.15
CA GLY A 92 -6.10 1.13 41.34
C GLY A 92 -5.77 2.17 42.42
N SER A 93 -5.17 1.73 43.53
CA SER A 93 -4.55 2.60 44.54
C SER A 93 -3.02 2.51 44.45
N ALA A 94 -2.40 3.68 44.56
CA ALA A 94 -0.98 4.00 44.37
C ALA A 94 -0.02 3.37 45.40
N VAL A 95 1.24 3.12 44.99
CA VAL A 95 2.45 3.39 45.82
C VAL A 95 3.67 3.72 44.92
N ASN A 96 4.44 4.70 45.38
CA ASN A 96 5.66 5.34 44.86
C ASN A 96 6.94 4.48 44.95
N GLY A 97 7.96 4.77 44.11
CA GLY A 97 9.35 4.35 44.36
C GLY A 97 10.36 4.57 43.21
N ASN A 98 11.24 5.56 43.36
CA ASN A 98 12.39 5.89 42.48
C ASN A 98 13.49 4.80 42.46
N ALA A 99 14.10 4.56 41.29
CA ALA A 99 15.58 4.54 41.10
C ALA A 99 15.96 4.29 39.63
N ALA A 100 16.97 5.02 39.16
CA ALA A 100 17.54 5.02 37.81
C ALA A 100 18.38 3.77 37.48
N ASN A 101 18.33 3.28 36.24
CA ASN A 101 19.49 3.12 35.35
C ASN A 101 19.05 2.66 33.94
N GLY A 102 19.75 3.14 32.91
CA GLY A 102 19.43 2.95 31.51
C GLY A 102 19.52 1.52 31.01
N LYS A 103 18.41 1.06 30.43
CA LYS A 103 18.27 0.05 29.38
C LYS A 103 16.99 0.45 28.63
N VAL A 104 17.11 0.75 27.34
CA VAL A 104 15.94 0.87 26.47
C VAL A 104 15.30 -0.52 26.46
N LYS A 105 14.19 -0.64 27.18
CA LYS A 105 13.25 -1.74 27.01
C LYS A 105 12.46 -1.42 25.75
N GLU A 106 12.30 -2.42 24.90
CA GLU A 106 11.20 -2.45 23.94
C GLU A 106 9.92 -2.31 24.74
N GLU A 107 9.39 -1.08 24.77
CA GLU A 107 8.00 -0.83 25.08
C GLU A 107 7.28 -1.05 23.75
N GLU A 108 6.45 -2.10 23.69
CA GLU A 108 5.34 -2.13 22.76
C GLU A 108 4.49 -0.89 23.09
N GLU A 109 4.76 0.22 22.40
CA GLU A 109 3.86 1.37 22.41
C GLU A 109 2.53 0.86 21.84
N GLU A 110 1.49 0.80 22.67
CA GLU A 110 0.12 0.87 22.17
C GLU A 110 0.02 2.21 21.42
N GLU A 111 0.29 2.19 20.11
CA GLU A 111 0.21 3.37 19.26
C GLU A 111 -1.23 3.89 19.30
N GLU A 112 -1.46 5.01 20.00
CA GLU A 112 -2.74 5.73 19.97
C GLU A 112 -3.15 5.95 18.50
N LEU A 113 -4.28 5.37 18.10
CA LEU A 113 -4.88 5.60 16.79
C LEU A 113 -5.17 7.09 16.62
N ARG A 114 -4.37 7.75 15.76
CA ARG A 114 -4.56 9.16 15.40
C ARG A 114 -5.57 9.24 14.27
N TYR A 115 -6.38 10.30 14.25
CA TYR A 115 -7.38 10.52 13.21
C TYR A 115 -7.14 11.84 12.50
N ASP A 116 -7.43 11.90 11.20
CA ASP A 116 -7.37 13.14 10.44
C ASP A 116 -8.56 14.07 10.76
N SER A 117 -8.59 15.25 10.14
CA SER A 117 -9.69 16.22 10.33
C SER A 117 -11.07 15.71 9.88
N LYS A 118 -11.12 14.57 9.17
CA LYS A 118 -12.34 13.91 8.68
C LYS A 118 -12.66 12.62 9.45
N GLY A 119 -11.94 12.33 10.53
CA GLY A 119 -12.18 11.13 11.34
C GLY A 119 -11.64 9.84 10.74
N ARG A 120 -10.76 9.90 9.73
CA ARG A 120 -10.12 8.71 9.14
C ARG A 120 -8.87 8.34 9.93
N PRO A 121 -8.62 7.04 10.19
CA PRO A 121 -7.42 6.62 10.92
C PRO A 121 -6.16 6.99 10.12
N ILE A 122 -5.21 7.59 10.81
CA ILE A 122 -3.89 7.94 10.30
C ILE A 122 -2.98 6.75 10.60
N HIS A 123 -2.36 6.20 9.57
CA HIS A 123 -1.44 5.09 9.75
C HIS A 123 -0.20 5.57 10.53
N PRO A 124 0.21 4.87 11.60
CA PRO A 124 1.24 5.35 12.51
C PRO A 124 2.62 5.52 11.86
N LYS A 125 3.04 4.54 11.05
CA LYS A 125 4.34 4.58 10.35
C LYS A 125 4.39 5.63 9.24
N THR A 126 3.37 5.74 8.40
CA THR A 126 3.38 6.64 7.22
C THR A 126 2.86 8.04 7.55
N GLY A 127 1.99 8.17 8.57
CA GLY A 127 1.32 9.41 8.92
C GLY A 127 0.19 9.80 7.95
N MET A 128 -0.28 8.88 7.11
CA MET A 128 -1.28 9.13 6.07
C MET A 128 -2.62 8.48 6.38
N SER A 129 -3.70 9.11 5.92
CA SER A 129 -5.08 8.64 6.11
C SER A 129 -5.76 8.16 4.82
N CYS A 130 -5.29 8.62 3.66
CA CYS A 130 -5.90 8.34 2.36
C CYS A 130 -4.95 8.55 1.18
N GLU A 131 -5.38 8.16 -0.03
CA GLU A 131 -4.65 8.38 -1.28
C GLU A 131 -4.37 9.87 -1.53
N GLU A 132 -5.30 10.77 -1.20
CA GLU A 132 -5.11 12.21 -1.44
C GLU A 132 -3.90 12.79 -0.68
N ASP A 133 -3.54 12.20 0.46
CA ASP A 133 -2.40 12.64 1.28
C ASP A 133 -1.07 12.43 0.54
N LEU A 134 -0.99 11.49 -0.42
CA LEU A 134 0.22 11.23 -1.22
C LEU A 134 0.60 12.40 -2.15
N SER A 135 -0.35 13.28 -2.46
CA SER A 135 -0.13 14.46 -3.32
C SER A 135 -0.02 15.76 -2.53
N LYS A 136 -0.06 15.70 -1.20
CA LYS A 136 0.07 16.89 -0.35
C LYS A 136 1.53 17.30 -0.23
N ASP A 137 1.84 18.52 -0.64
CA ASP A 137 3.19 19.07 -0.56
C ASP A 137 3.78 18.99 0.85
N THR A 138 5.03 18.50 0.92
CA THR A 138 5.81 18.46 2.15
C THR A 138 6.47 19.82 2.39
N ASP A 139 6.31 20.37 3.61
CA ASP A 139 7.11 21.50 4.05
C ASP A 139 8.55 21.03 4.33
N LEU A 140 9.48 21.43 3.46
CA LEU A 140 10.84 20.89 3.42
C LEU A 140 11.65 21.23 4.69
N ASP A 141 11.47 22.44 5.24
CA ASP A 141 12.20 22.89 6.42
C ASP A 141 11.66 22.23 7.69
N SER A 142 10.34 22.10 7.78
CA SER A 142 9.64 21.40 8.86
C SER A 142 9.98 19.91 8.88
N ASP A 143 9.95 19.24 7.73
CA ASP A 143 10.24 17.80 7.60
C ASP A 143 11.65 17.50 8.09
N TYR A 144 12.66 18.23 7.61
CA TYR A 144 14.05 18.03 8.05
C TYR A 144 14.24 18.36 9.53
N LYS A 145 13.55 19.39 10.05
CA LYS A 145 13.60 19.73 11.48
C LYS A 145 13.01 18.64 12.37
N THR A 146 11.93 18.00 11.92
CA THR A 146 11.17 17.02 12.68
C THR A 146 11.82 15.64 12.63
N TYR A 147 12.10 15.15 11.43
CA TYR A 147 12.50 13.75 11.23
C TYR A 147 14.02 13.56 11.12
N LYS A 148 14.79 14.63 10.88
CA LYS A 148 16.26 14.60 10.76
C LYS A 148 16.78 13.58 9.73
N PHE A 149 15.98 13.29 8.71
CA PHE A 149 16.33 12.32 7.66
C PHE A 149 17.05 12.99 6.48
N LEU A 150 16.31 13.44 5.45
CA LEU A 150 16.87 14.09 4.27
C LEU A 150 16.39 15.54 4.15
N ASP A 151 17.31 16.46 3.90
CA ASP A 151 17.00 17.84 3.54
C ASP A 151 16.66 17.91 2.04
N LEU A 152 15.37 17.97 1.73
CA LEU A 152 14.83 18.07 0.37
C LEU A 152 15.24 19.37 -0.35
N ASN A 153 15.81 20.37 0.33
CA ASN A 153 16.38 21.55 -0.32
C ASN A 153 17.76 21.28 -0.95
N ARG A 154 18.35 20.10 -0.75
CA ARG A 154 19.70 19.74 -1.21
C ARG A 154 19.69 18.39 -1.95
N PRO A 155 20.73 18.10 -2.75
CA PRO A 155 20.85 16.81 -3.42
C PRO A 155 20.82 15.62 -2.46
N LEU A 156 20.01 14.60 -2.74
CA LEU A 156 19.74 13.49 -1.82
C LEU A 156 20.85 12.42 -1.77
N PHE A 157 21.55 12.18 -2.88
CA PHE A 157 22.51 11.06 -2.97
C PHE A 157 23.65 11.21 -1.98
N GLY A 158 24.24 12.40 -1.89
CA GLY A 158 25.32 12.69 -0.94
C GLY A 158 24.85 12.56 0.52
N GLN A 159 23.60 12.94 0.80
CA GLN A 159 23.02 12.82 2.13
C GLN A 159 22.83 11.36 2.53
N ILE A 160 22.36 10.50 1.62
CA ILE A 160 22.26 9.06 1.89
C ILE A 160 23.65 8.42 2.05
N TRP A 161 24.57 8.71 1.12
CA TRP A 161 25.89 8.05 1.10
C TRP A 161 26.79 8.43 2.28
N TYR A 162 26.73 9.69 2.72
CA TYR A 162 27.55 10.23 3.81
C TYR A 162 26.79 10.48 5.11
N GLY A 163 25.46 10.24 5.15
CA GLY A 163 24.60 10.57 6.30
C GLY A 163 24.82 9.70 7.52
N GLY A 164 25.38 8.49 7.36
CA GLY A 164 25.68 7.60 8.48
C GLY A 164 24.44 7.07 9.20
N PHE A 165 23.31 6.97 8.49
CA PHE A 165 22.06 6.45 9.04
C PHE A 165 22.20 5.00 9.48
N ASP A 166 21.61 4.72 10.64
CA ASP A 166 21.33 3.36 11.06
C ASP A 166 20.22 2.75 10.18
N LYS A 167 20.28 1.44 9.94
CA LYS A 167 19.36 0.72 9.05
C LYS A 167 17.90 0.86 9.49
N GLU A 168 17.63 0.67 10.78
CA GLU A 168 16.28 0.73 11.34
C GLU A 168 15.68 2.13 11.16
N PHE A 169 16.46 3.17 11.50
CA PHE A 169 16.05 4.56 11.26
C PHE A 169 15.82 4.86 9.77
N TYR A 170 16.71 4.39 8.90
CA TYR A 170 16.55 4.56 7.45
C TYR A 170 15.26 3.92 6.93
N LEU A 171 14.99 2.67 7.31
CA LEU A 171 13.81 1.92 6.85
C LEU A 171 12.50 2.55 7.33
N GLU A 172 12.48 3.05 8.57
CA GLU A 172 11.32 3.79 9.09
C GLU A 172 11.06 5.07 8.27
N GLN A 173 12.13 5.82 7.94
CA GLN A 173 11.98 7.11 7.26
C GLN A 173 11.78 7.00 5.75
N VAL A 174 12.42 6.04 5.08
CA VAL A 174 12.33 5.91 3.62
C VAL A 174 10.94 5.45 3.17
N HIS A 175 10.26 4.63 3.96
CA HIS A 175 8.89 4.15 3.68
C HIS A 175 7.79 5.11 4.12
N ARG A 176 8.17 6.26 4.69
CA ARG A 176 7.24 7.32 5.09
C ARG A 176 7.19 8.35 3.96
N PRO A 177 6.12 8.39 3.13
CA PRO A 177 6.19 9.10 1.86
C PRO A 177 6.20 10.62 2.01
N ARG A 178 6.96 11.32 1.17
CA ARG A 178 7.04 12.78 1.04
C ARG A 178 6.59 13.20 -0.37
N HIS A 179 6.27 14.47 -0.54
CA HIS A 179 5.88 15.06 -1.82
C HIS A 179 6.68 16.34 -2.07
N TYR A 180 7.39 16.38 -3.21
CA TYR A 180 8.26 17.49 -3.55
C TYR A 180 7.60 18.43 -4.56
N ARG A 181 7.24 19.63 -4.12
CA ARG A 181 6.84 20.78 -4.97
C ARG A 181 5.87 20.41 -6.09
N GLY A 182 4.72 19.84 -5.75
CA GLY A 182 3.67 19.44 -6.69
C GLY A 182 4.04 18.25 -7.58
N GLY A 183 4.97 17.39 -7.13
CA GLY A 183 5.41 16.19 -7.84
C GLY A 183 6.58 16.44 -8.81
N GLU A 184 7.30 17.54 -8.63
CA GLU A 184 8.60 17.73 -9.28
C GLU A 184 9.63 16.73 -8.72
N SER A 185 10.69 16.47 -9.48
CA SER A 185 11.75 15.57 -9.03
C SER A 185 12.75 16.29 -8.13
N ALA A 186 12.77 15.94 -6.83
CA ALA A 186 13.75 16.43 -5.86
C ALA A 186 15.20 16.16 -6.33
N PRO A 187 16.19 17.06 -6.27
CA PRO A 187 17.51 16.78 -6.85
C PRO A 187 18.18 15.54 -6.22
N LEU A 188 18.63 14.56 -7.01
CA LEU A 188 19.37 13.40 -6.49
C LEU A 188 20.87 13.69 -6.42
N PHE A 189 21.47 14.15 -7.52
CA PHE A 189 22.87 14.56 -7.60
C PHE A 189 23.04 16.08 -7.66
N GLY A 190 22.07 16.80 -8.22
CA GLY A 190 22.12 18.27 -8.38
C GLY A 190 23.20 18.77 -9.33
N ASN A 191 23.70 17.92 -10.22
CA ASN A 191 24.76 18.22 -11.19
C ASN A 191 24.47 17.54 -12.55
N PHE A 192 25.50 17.38 -13.40
CA PHE A 192 25.37 16.78 -14.73
C PHE A 192 24.91 15.30 -14.74
N LEU A 193 24.92 14.61 -13.60
CA LEU A 193 24.41 13.24 -13.45
C LEU A 193 22.88 13.19 -13.25
N GLU A 194 22.24 14.31 -12.91
CA GLU A 194 20.80 14.37 -12.63
C GLU A 194 19.93 13.80 -13.75
N PRO A 195 20.21 14.04 -15.06
CA PRO A 195 19.43 13.44 -16.14
C PRO A 195 19.40 11.91 -16.13
N LEU A 196 20.45 11.24 -15.61
CA LEU A 196 20.49 9.77 -15.53
C LEU A 196 19.50 9.20 -14.49
N THR A 197 18.99 10.05 -13.60
CA THR A 197 18.09 9.67 -12.51
C THR A 197 16.62 9.89 -12.85
N LYS A 198 16.34 10.47 -14.02
CA LYS A 198 15.00 10.85 -14.46
C LYS A 198 14.59 10.01 -15.65
N THR A 199 13.73 9.04 -15.41
CA THR A 199 13.23 8.12 -16.45
C THR A 199 11.74 8.36 -16.64
N ALA A 200 11.36 8.90 -17.80
CA ALA A 200 9.95 9.04 -18.15
C ALA A 200 9.33 7.67 -18.47
N TRP A 201 8.04 7.49 -18.18
CA TRP A 201 7.33 6.22 -18.40
C TRP A 201 7.49 5.67 -19.82
N TRP A 202 7.39 6.52 -20.85
CA TRP A 202 7.46 6.09 -22.25
C TRP A 202 8.85 5.60 -22.67
N VAL A 203 9.90 5.83 -21.87
CA VAL A 203 11.24 5.28 -22.11
C VAL A 203 11.21 3.75 -22.08
N ILE A 204 10.45 3.15 -21.17
CA ILE A 204 10.40 1.69 -20.98
C ILE A 204 9.94 0.97 -22.27
N PRO A 205 8.74 1.23 -22.83
CA PRO A 205 8.33 0.56 -24.06
C PRO A 205 9.22 0.96 -25.25
N THR A 206 9.69 2.21 -25.32
CA THR A 206 10.52 2.68 -26.46
C THR A 206 11.88 1.97 -26.50
N VAL A 207 12.51 1.76 -25.36
CA VAL A 207 13.84 1.12 -25.27
C VAL A 207 13.73 -0.39 -25.37
N TRP A 208 12.72 -1.00 -24.75
CA TRP A 208 12.66 -2.46 -24.58
C TRP A 208 11.82 -3.20 -25.62
N ALA A 209 10.77 -2.57 -26.17
CA ALA A 209 9.94 -3.25 -27.16
C ALA A 209 10.69 -3.60 -28.47
N PRO A 210 11.56 -2.74 -29.04
CA PRO A 210 12.28 -3.08 -30.26
C PRO A 210 13.26 -4.25 -30.10
N PRO A 211 14.13 -4.33 -29.06
CA PRO A 211 14.97 -5.49 -28.82
C PRO A 211 14.16 -6.77 -28.55
N VAL A 212 13.03 -6.67 -27.84
CA VAL A 212 12.12 -7.82 -27.65
C VAL A 212 11.57 -8.31 -28.97
N ALA A 213 11.01 -7.41 -29.80
CA ALA A 213 10.46 -7.77 -31.10
C ALA A 213 11.53 -8.39 -32.01
N TYR A 214 12.73 -7.82 -32.02
CA TYR A 214 13.86 -8.36 -32.77
C TYR A 214 14.32 -9.72 -32.24
N GLY A 215 14.39 -9.91 -30.92
CA GLY A 215 14.73 -11.18 -30.29
C GLY A 215 13.72 -12.30 -30.59
N VAL A 216 12.42 -11.98 -30.55
CA VAL A 216 11.35 -12.89 -30.96
C VAL A 216 11.46 -13.24 -32.45
N TYR A 217 11.73 -12.26 -33.30
CA TYR A 217 11.95 -12.49 -34.73
C TYR A 217 13.15 -13.40 -35.00
N LEU A 218 14.30 -13.15 -34.36
CA LEU A 218 15.48 -14.00 -34.49
C LEU A 218 15.19 -15.43 -34.02
N ALA A 219 14.57 -15.58 -32.85
CA ALA A 219 14.22 -16.89 -32.32
C ALA A 219 13.22 -17.63 -33.22
N SER A 220 12.33 -16.92 -33.93
CA SER A 220 11.33 -17.55 -34.80
C SER A 220 11.94 -18.41 -35.90
N GLN A 221 13.19 -18.14 -36.31
CA GLN A 221 13.92 -18.92 -37.31
C GLN A 221 14.21 -20.36 -36.87
N GLY A 222 14.22 -20.61 -35.55
CA GLY A 222 14.40 -21.96 -34.99
C GLY A 222 13.12 -22.70 -34.67
N PHE A 223 11.94 -22.11 -34.90
CA PHE A 223 10.65 -22.76 -34.66
C PHE A 223 9.99 -23.19 -35.96
N GLU A 224 9.61 -24.47 -36.03
CA GLU A 224 8.81 -25.01 -37.14
C GLU A 224 7.35 -24.54 -37.10
N ASN A 225 6.85 -24.18 -35.91
CA ASN A 225 5.46 -23.83 -35.67
C ASN A 225 5.35 -22.60 -34.74
N GLY A 226 4.69 -21.55 -35.23
CA GLY A 226 4.45 -20.31 -34.48
C GLY A 226 3.69 -20.52 -33.17
N TRP A 227 2.81 -21.52 -33.07
CA TRP A 227 2.11 -21.86 -31.83
C TRP A 227 3.05 -22.35 -30.73
N ARG A 228 4.09 -23.11 -31.12
CA ARG A 228 5.12 -23.56 -30.17
C ARG A 228 5.96 -22.39 -29.67
N GLN A 229 6.28 -21.43 -30.54
CA GLN A 229 6.95 -20.20 -30.11
C GLN A 229 6.05 -19.39 -29.16
N ALA A 230 4.78 -19.20 -29.52
CA ALA A 230 3.82 -18.47 -28.71
C ALA A 230 3.64 -19.08 -27.31
N SER A 231 3.63 -20.42 -27.18
CA SER A 231 3.52 -21.06 -25.87
C SER A 231 4.73 -20.78 -24.97
N PHE A 232 5.95 -20.78 -25.52
CA PHE A 232 7.14 -20.41 -24.76
C PHE A 232 7.18 -18.93 -24.41
N TYR A 233 6.69 -18.07 -25.29
CA TYR A 233 6.58 -16.64 -25.03
C TYR A 233 5.61 -16.37 -23.87
N VAL A 234 4.43 -17.00 -23.90
CA VAL A 234 3.44 -16.94 -22.80
C VAL A 234 4.02 -17.52 -21.51
N ALA A 235 4.77 -18.63 -21.58
CA ALA A 235 5.44 -19.18 -20.41
C ALA A 235 6.43 -18.16 -19.79
N GLY A 236 7.20 -17.45 -20.62
CA GLY A 236 8.08 -16.36 -20.19
C GLY A 236 7.33 -15.23 -19.48
N TYR A 237 6.19 -14.80 -20.04
CA TYR A 237 5.32 -13.81 -19.41
C TYR A 237 4.76 -14.30 -18.06
N CYS A 238 4.33 -15.56 -17.95
CA CYS A 238 3.87 -16.12 -16.68
C CYS A 238 5.00 -16.20 -15.65
N ILE A 239 6.22 -16.57 -16.06
CA ILE A 239 7.42 -16.55 -15.20
C ILE A 239 7.69 -15.13 -14.69
N TRP A 240 7.51 -14.11 -15.53
CA TRP A 240 7.64 -12.72 -15.09
C TRP A 240 6.73 -12.39 -13.91
N SER A 241 5.46 -12.81 -13.93
CA SER A 241 4.55 -12.49 -12.81
C SER A 241 5.07 -13.00 -11.46
N LEU A 242 5.75 -14.16 -11.44
CA LEU A 242 6.38 -14.69 -10.24
C LEU A 242 7.67 -13.94 -9.91
N LEU A 243 8.47 -13.59 -10.91
CA LEU A 243 9.69 -12.79 -10.71
C LEU A 243 9.38 -11.39 -10.19
N GLU A 244 8.31 -10.75 -10.66
CA GLU A 244 7.79 -9.49 -10.13
C GLU A 244 7.60 -9.60 -8.61
N TYR A 245 6.83 -10.59 -8.16
CA TYR A 245 6.58 -10.82 -6.74
C TYR A 245 7.88 -11.06 -5.96
N ILE A 246 8.77 -11.92 -6.46
CA ILE A 246 10.02 -12.26 -5.79
C ILE A 246 10.96 -11.04 -5.71
N LEU A 247 11.11 -10.30 -6.80
CA LEU A 247 11.97 -9.12 -6.84
C LEU A 247 11.41 -8.01 -5.94
N HIS A 248 10.10 -7.78 -5.99
CA HIS A 248 9.47 -6.76 -5.17
C HIS A 248 9.61 -7.09 -3.67
N ARG A 249 9.34 -8.34 -3.27
CA ARG A 249 9.41 -8.78 -1.88
C ARG A 249 10.83 -8.94 -1.32
N PHE A 250 11.75 -9.52 -2.09
CA PHE A 250 13.05 -9.97 -1.56
C PHE A 250 14.25 -9.15 -2.04
N LEU A 251 14.07 -8.26 -3.03
CA LEU A 251 15.13 -7.36 -3.50
C LEU A 251 14.78 -5.89 -3.27
N PHE A 252 13.56 -5.48 -3.62
CA PHE A 252 13.12 -4.11 -3.47
C PHE A 252 12.78 -3.80 -2.01
N HIS A 253 12.04 -4.68 -1.33
CA HIS A 253 11.83 -4.69 0.13
C HIS A 253 12.84 -5.59 0.86
N LEU A 254 14.14 -5.39 0.58
CA LEU A 254 15.18 -6.16 1.27
C LEU A 254 15.13 -5.95 2.79
N ASP A 255 14.69 -4.76 3.23
CA ASP A 255 14.28 -4.35 4.58
C ASP A 255 14.96 -5.10 5.73
N TYR A 256 14.33 -6.17 6.22
CA TYR A 256 14.84 -6.98 7.33
C TYR A 256 16.28 -7.47 7.11
N TYR A 257 16.62 -7.87 5.87
CA TYR A 257 17.92 -8.39 5.45
C TYR A 257 18.88 -7.31 4.96
N LEU A 258 18.47 -6.03 4.93
CA LEU A 258 19.32 -4.93 4.50
C LEU A 258 20.56 -4.85 5.42
N PRO A 259 21.79 -4.85 4.90
CA PRO A 259 22.95 -4.74 5.76
C PRO A 259 23.09 -3.30 6.26
N ASN A 260 23.42 -3.14 7.55
CA ASN A 260 23.57 -1.83 8.20
C ASN A 260 24.90 -1.15 7.79
N ASN A 261 24.95 -0.70 6.55
CA ASN A 261 26.06 0.08 6.00
C ASN A 261 25.58 0.98 4.85
N ARG A 262 26.36 2.02 4.58
CA ARG A 262 26.05 3.03 3.54
C ARG A 262 25.81 2.45 2.16
N VAL A 263 26.49 1.36 1.78
CA VAL A 263 26.39 0.77 0.44
C VAL A 263 25.03 0.07 0.30
N GLY A 264 24.65 -0.74 1.27
CA GLY A 264 23.35 -1.40 1.31
C GLY A 264 22.20 -0.39 1.29
N ILE A 265 22.24 0.58 2.20
CA ILE A 265 21.22 1.66 2.30
C ILE A 265 21.12 2.43 0.98
N THR A 266 22.24 2.80 0.36
CA THR A 266 22.20 3.53 -0.92
C THR A 266 21.65 2.65 -2.05
N MET A 267 22.03 1.38 -2.12
CA MET A 267 21.50 0.46 -3.14
C MET A 267 19.98 0.30 -2.99
N HIS A 268 19.49 0.09 -1.77
CA HIS A 268 18.06 0.02 -1.48
C HIS A 268 17.32 1.30 -1.91
N PHE A 269 17.88 2.47 -1.56
CA PHE A 269 17.31 3.76 -1.94
C PHE A 269 17.19 3.92 -3.46
N LEU A 270 18.21 3.51 -4.22
CA LEU A 270 18.22 3.62 -5.67
C LEU A 270 17.36 2.56 -6.39
N LEU A 271 17.16 1.39 -5.79
CA LEU A 271 16.36 0.30 -6.36
C LEU A 271 14.86 0.55 -6.20
N HIS A 272 14.44 0.94 -4.99
CA HIS A 272 13.01 1.10 -4.69
C HIS A 272 12.70 2.13 -3.61
N GLY A 273 13.60 2.35 -2.64
CA GLY A 273 13.35 3.26 -1.53
C GLY A 273 13.01 4.71 -1.96
N ILE A 274 13.63 5.22 -3.04
CA ILE A 274 13.29 6.56 -3.56
C ILE A 274 11.85 6.66 -4.06
N HIS A 275 11.30 5.55 -4.56
CA HIS A 275 9.92 5.49 -5.01
C HIS A 275 8.96 5.53 -3.81
N HIS A 276 9.18 4.74 -2.75
CA HIS A 276 8.40 4.85 -1.52
C HIS A 276 8.53 6.22 -0.84
N TYR A 277 9.72 6.81 -0.89
CA TYR A 277 9.98 8.11 -0.30
C TYR A 277 9.33 9.26 -1.09
N LEU A 278 9.24 9.15 -2.42
CA LEU A 278 8.64 10.16 -3.32
C LEU A 278 7.72 9.48 -4.36
N PRO A 279 6.56 8.91 -3.96
CA PRO A 279 5.76 8.03 -4.81
C PRO A 279 5.13 8.74 -6.02
N MET A 280 4.89 10.04 -5.90
CA MET A 280 4.30 10.88 -6.96
C MET A 280 5.35 11.60 -7.83
N ASP A 281 6.64 11.26 -7.72
CA ASP A 281 7.68 11.75 -8.65
C ASP A 281 7.62 10.94 -9.97
N LYS A 282 7.04 11.55 -11.00
CA LYS A 282 6.80 10.94 -12.32
C LYS A 282 8.05 10.43 -13.02
N TYR A 283 9.24 10.87 -12.62
CA TYR A 283 10.50 10.48 -13.26
C TYR A 283 11.31 9.46 -12.44
N ARG A 284 10.82 9.06 -11.26
CA ARG A 284 11.52 8.16 -10.32
C ARG A 284 10.69 6.98 -9.85
N LEU A 285 9.79 6.52 -10.73
CA LEU A 285 8.97 5.34 -10.50
C LEU A 285 9.46 4.17 -11.36
N VAL A 286 9.51 4.34 -12.67
CA VAL A 286 9.92 3.28 -13.60
C VAL A 286 11.42 3.01 -13.51
N MET A 287 11.81 1.76 -13.73
CA MET A 287 13.20 1.35 -13.58
C MET A 287 14.08 1.99 -14.68
N PRO A 288 15.13 2.77 -14.33
CA PRO A 288 16.03 3.32 -15.33
C PRO A 288 16.68 2.21 -16.16
N PRO A 289 16.79 2.35 -17.51
CA PRO A 289 17.35 1.29 -18.35
C PRO A 289 18.74 0.82 -17.92
N THR A 290 19.57 1.71 -17.38
CA THR A 290 20.90 1.38 -16.84
C THR A 290 20.82 0.36 -15.71
N LEU A 291 19.90 0.54 -14.77
CA LEU A 291 19.68 -0.37 -13.64
C LEU A 291 18.98 -1.66 -14.10
N PHE A 292 18.02 -1.54 -15.01
CA PHE A 292 17.33 -2.70 -15.55
C PHE A 292 18.25 -3.65 -16.31
N ILE A 293 19.25 -3.16 -17.07
CA ILE A 293 20.25 -4.02 -17.72
C ILE A 293 20.99 -4.88 -16.69
N VAL A 294 21.39 -4.28 -15.57
CA VAL A 294 22.10 -4.99 -14.49
C VAL A 294 21.20 -6.09 -13.90
N LEU A 295 19.94 -5.78 -13.65
CA LEU A 295 18.96 -6.74 -13.12
C LEU A 295 18.58 -7.83 -14.12
N ALA A 296 18.42 -7.50 -15.41
CA ALA A 296 17.98 -8.43 -16.45
C ALA A 296 19.09 -9.39 -16.93
N THR A 297 20.36 -8.95 -16.90
CA THR A 297 21.52 -9.76 -17.33
C THR A 297 21.62 -11.14 -16.66
N PRO A 298 21.51 -11.29 -15.33
CA PRO A 298 21.52 -12.62 -14.71
C PRO A 298 20.35 -13.49 -15.17
N PHE A 299 19.16 -12.92 -15.41
CA PHE A 299 18.01 -13.67 -15.93
C PHE A 299 18.19 -14.12 -17.39
N TRP A 300 18.87 -13.32 -18.22
CA TRP A 300 19.27 -13.75 -19.57
C TRP A 300 20.16 -15.00 -19.50
N LYS A 301 21.18 -14.96 -18.63
CA LYS A 301 22.09 -16.11 -18.42
C LYS A 301 21.35 -17.30 -17.85
N LEU A 302 20.45 -17.09 -16.89
CA LEU A 302 19.64 -18.14 -16.29
C LEU A 302 18.72 -18.81 -17.32
N ALA A 303 18.03 -18.04 -18.15
CA ALA A 303 17.20 -18.58 -19.23
C ALA A 303 18.02 -19.46 -20.18
N HIS A 304 19.21 -19.02 -20.59
CA HIS A 304 20.11 -19.79 -21.45
C HIS A 304 20.79 -20.97 -20.76
N THR A 305 20.80 -20.99 -19.43
CA THR A 305 21.29 -22.13 -18.64
C THR A 305 20.19 -23.18 -18.48
N ILE A 306 18.96 -22.75 -18.18
CA ILE A 306 17.80 -23.63 -18.04
C ILE A 306 17.46 -24.26 -19.39
N PHE A 307 17.34 -23.45 -20.44
CA PHE A 307 17.00 -23.88 -21.80
C PHE A 307 18.26 -24.06 -22.66
N TYR A 308 19.33 -24.64 -22.10
CA TYR A 308 20.63 -24.77 -22.77
C TYR A 308 20.57 -25.56 -24.09
N TRP A 309 19.56 -26.43 -24.25
CA TRP A 309 19.39 -27.28 -25.42
C TRP A 309 18.85 -26.54 -26.65
N ASP A 310 18.26 -25.36 -26.48
CA ASP A 310 17.68 -24.60 -27.59
C ASP A 310 17.73 -23.08 -27.32
N TRP A 311 18.64 -22.42 -28.04
CA TRP A 311 18.83 -20.97 -27.95
C TRP A 311 17.58 -20.17 -28.31
N ASN A 312 16.76 -20.66 -29.26
CA ASN A 312 15.55 -19.98 -29.71
C ASN A 312 14.46 -20.03 -28.64
N VAL A 313 14.35 -21.18 -27.95
CA VAL A 313 13.46 -21.33 -26.78
C VAL A 313 13.93 -20.41 -25.65
N ALA A 314 15.21 -20.44 -25.28
CA ALA A 314 15.76 -19.58 -24.23
C ALA A 314 15.48 -18.09 -24.50
N THR A 315 15.74 -17.66 -25.73
CA THR A 315 15.52 -16.27 -26.18
C THR A 315 14.03 -15.91 -26.18
N THR A 316 13.15 -16.81 -26.65
CA THR A 316 11.70 -16.57 -26.68
C THR A 316 11.12 -16.44 -25.28
N VAL A 317 11.51 -17.31 -24.34
CA VAL A 317 11.08 -17.25 -22.94
C VAL A 317 11.57 -15.94 -22.30
N PHE A 318 12.83 -15.57 -22.51
CA PHE A 318 13.36 -14.30 -22.00
C PHE A 318 12.60 -13.09 -22.56
N CYS A 319 12.33 -13.06 -23.88
CA CYS A 319 11.57 -11.97 -24.50
C CYS A 319 10.13 -11.88 -23.96
N GLY A 320 9.48 -13.02 -23.70
CA GLY A 320 8.19 -13.06 -23.01
C GLY A 320 8.26 -12.48 -21.61
N GLY A 321 9.33 -12.79 -20.86
CA GLY A 321 9.61 -12.22 -19.54
C GLY A 321 9.83 -10.70 -19.57
N ILE A 322 10.64 -10.19 -20.51
CA ILE A 322 10.86 -8.74 -20.68
C ILE A 322 9.57 -8.02 -21.09
N THR A 323 8.70 -8.68 -21.86
CA THR A 323 7.36 -8.12 -22.15
C THR A 323 6.51 -8.01 -20.89
N GLY A 324 6.55 -9.04 -20.03
CA GLY A 324 5.94 -8.97 -18.70
C GLY A 324 6.47 -7.78 -17.90
N TYR A 325 7.78 -7.56 -17.90
CA TYR A 325 8.41 -6.39 -17.28
C TYR A 325 7.90 -5.05 -17.81
N ILE A 326 7.84 -4.89 -19.14
CA ILE A 326 7.32 -3.66 -19.75
C ILE A 326 5.89 -3.40 -19.26
N LEU A 327 5.04 -4.43 -19.28
CA LEU A 327 3.67 -4.32 -18.80
C LEU A 327 3.60 -4.00 -17.31
N TYR A 328 4.43 -4.62 -16.48
CA TYR A 328 4.57 -4.29 -15.06
C TYR A 328 4.92 -2.82 -14.81
N ASP A 329 5.98 -2.30 -15.44
CA ASP A 329 6.43 -0.91 -15.20
C ASP A 329 5.37 0.09 -15.67
N MET A 330 4.68 -0.20 -16.78
CA MET A 330 3.58 0.64 -17.26
C MET A 330 2.37 0.57 -16.34
N THR A 331 1.97 -0.62 -15.90
CA THR A 331 0.94 -0.80 -14.88
C THR A 331 1.29 0.02 -13.65
N HIS A 332 2.45 -0.23 -13.05
CA HIS A 332 2.93 0.45 -11.85
C HIS A 332 2.86 1.97 -11.99
N TYR A 333 3.38 2.51 -13.10
CA TYR A 333 3.34 3.94 -13.35
C TYR A 333 1.92 4.51 -13.40
N PHE A 334 1.02 3.84 -14.11
CA PHE A 334 -0.36 4.31 -14.28
C PHE A 334 -1.23 4.10 -13.04
N LEU A 335 -0.90 3.13 -12.16
CA LEU A 335 -1.55 2.99 -10.86
C LEU A 335 -1.35 4.27 -10.02
N HIS A 336 -0.17 4.89 -10.05
CA HIS A 336 0.09 6.15 -9.34
C HIS A 336 -0.48 7.38 -10.05
N HIS A 337 -0.32 7.46 -11.37
CA HIS A 337 -0.42 8.75 -12.07
C HIS A 337 -1.68 8.95 -12.93
N GLN A 338 -2.59 7.99 -12.98
CA GLN A 338 -3.81 8.09 -13.80
C GLN A 338 -5.08 7.77 -13.02
N ASN A 339 -6.20 8.30 -13.52
CA ASN A 339 -7.53 7.85 -13.12
C ASN A 339 -7.93 6.68 -14.02
N LEU A 340 -7.91 5.48 -13.46
CA LEU A 340 -8.05 4.24 -14.20
C LEU A 340 -9.53 3.80 -14.32
N PRO A 341 -9.87 2.98 -15.33
CA PRO A 341 -11.20 2.39 -15.47
C PRO A 341 -11.61 1.60 -14.22
N LEU A 342 -12.93 1.48 -13.97
CA LEU A 342 -13.48 0.85 -12.76
C LEU A 342 -12.90 -0.54 -12.46
N TRP A 343 -12.74 -1.39 -13.47
CA TRP A 343 -12.18 -2.73 -13.32
C TRP A 343 -10.69 -2.76 -12.90
N TYR A 344 -9.99 -1.63 -13.02
CA TYR A 344 -8.57 -1.49 -12.67
C TYR A 344 -8.34 -0.63 -11.43
N LYS A 345 -9.38 0.07 -10.95
CA LYS A 345 -9.32 0.87 -9.72
C LYS A 345 -9.04 0.02 -8.48
N GLN A 346 -9.50 -1.23 -8.44
CA GLN A 346 -9.23 -2.09 -7.30
C GLN A 346 -7.74 -2.42 -7.16
N LEU A 347 -7.05 -2.68 -8.28
CA LEU A 347 -5.60 -2.88 -8.29
C LEU A 347 -4.85 -1.59 -7.91
N LYS A 348 -5.35 -0.42 -8.36
CA LYS A 348 -4.84 0.88 -7.91
C LYS A 348 -4.97 1.04 -6.40
N LYS A 349 -6.15 0.83 -5.84
CA LYS A 349 -6.38 0.92 -4.39
C LYS A 349 -5.46 -0.04 -3.62
N TYR A 350 -5.32 -1.26 -4.11
CA TYR A 350 -4.43 -2.27 -3.53
C TYR A 350 -2.98 -1.80 -3.52
N HIS A 351 -2.43 -1.40 -4.66
CA HIS A 351 -1.04 -0.96 -4.75
C HIS A 351 -0.78 0.35 -3.99
N LEU A 352 -1.71 1.30 -3.98
CA LEU A 352 -1.54 2.51 -3.18
C LEU A 352 -1.59 2.20 -1.69
N ALA A 353 -2.44 1.27 -1.24
CA ALA A 353 -2.44 0.83 0.15
C ALA A 353 -1.09 0.21 0.55
N HIS A 354 -0.38 -0.46 -0.35
CA HIS A 354 0.99 -0.88 -0.10
C HIS A 354 1.94 0.31 0.19
N HIS A 355 1.75 1.46 -0.46
CA HIS A 355 2.57 2.66 -0.22
C HIS A 355 2.21 3.43 1.05
N PHE A 356 0.92 3.66 1.31
CA PHE A 356 0.50 4.55 2.40
C PHE A 356 -0.02 3.83 3.65
N LEU A 357 -0.43 2.55 3.53
CA LEU A 357 -0.94 1.75 4.63
C LEU A 357 0.13 0.76 5.09
N ASP A 358 0.46 -0.26 4.28
CA ASP A 358 1.31 -1.37 4.71
C ASP A 358 2.27 -1.82 3.61
N TYR A 359 3.54 -1.41 3.71
CA TYR A 359 4.59 -1.78 2.75
C TYR A 359 5.17 -3.19 2.99
N GLU A 360 4.79 -3.87 4.08
CA GLU A 360 5.25 -5.22 4.40
C GLU A 360 4.39 -6.30 3.71
N ASN A 361 3.32 -5.90 3.01
CA ASN A 361 2.40 -6.75 2.25
C ASN A 361 2.03 -6.13 0.90
N GLY A 362 1.38 -6.89 0.00
CA GLY A 362 0.90 -6.38 -1.29
C GLY A 362 2.00 -6.17 -2.33
N PHE A 363 2.88 -7.16 -2.49
CA PHE A 363 4.02 -7.09 -3.41
C PHE A 363 3.64 -7.32 -4.88
N GLY A 364 2.43 -7.83 -5.15
CA GLY A 364 1.90 -7.97 -6.50
C GLY A 364 1.39 -6.64 -7.04
N VAL A 365 2.03 -6.12 -8.09
CA VAL A 365 1.67 -4.84 -8.72
C VAL A 365 0.78 -5.06 -9.95
N THR A 366 1.05 -6.10 -10.76
CA THR A 366 0.20 -6.48 -11.89
C THR A 366 -1.03 -7.27 -11.46
N SER A 367 -0.93 -8.03 -10.35
CA SER A 367 -2.04 -8.73 -9.73
C SER A 367 -1.71 -9.17 -8.29
N PRO A 368 -2.72 -9.30 -7.40
CA PRO A 368 -2.53 -9.83 -6.04
C PRO A 368 -2.46 -11.37 -5.99
N PHE A 369 -2.29 -12.04 -7.14
CA PHE A 369 -2.32 -13.50 -7.24
C PHE A 369 -1.24 -14.13 -6.37
N TRP A 370 0.02 -13.69 -6.50
CA TRP A 370 1.13 -14.24 -5.73
C TRP A 370 1.09 -13.85 -4.25
N ASP A 371 0.55 -12.67 -3.92
CA ASP A 371 0.27 -12.32 -2.52
C ASP A 371 -0.69 -13.31 -1.87
N THR A 372 -1.74 -13.71 -2.60
CA THR A 372 -2.70 -14.71 -2.10
C THR A 372 -2.05 -16.08 -1.92
N ILE A 373 -1.22 -16.49 -2.89
CA ILE A 373 -0.53 -17.80 -2.85
C ILE A 373 0.51 -17.87 -1.72
N PHE A 374 1.24 -16.78 -1.48
CA PHE A 374 2.35 -16.75 -0.51
C PHE A 374 1.99 -16.07 0.82
N GLY A 375 0.71 -15.77 1.05
CA GLY A 375 0.21 -15.25 2.32
C GLY A 375 0.70 -13.85 2.66
N THR A 376 0.81 -12.98 1.67
CA THR A 376 1.12 -11.54 1.85
C THR A 376 0.03 -10.60 1.32
N PRO A 377 -1.28 -10.95 1.37
CA PRO A 377 -2.30 -10.02 0.92
C PRO A 377 -2.37 -8.81 1.87
N LEU A 378 -2.52 -7.61 1.33
CA LEU A 378 -2.87 -6.47 2.16
C LEU A 378 -4.21 -6.76 2.88
N PRO A 379 -4.31 -6.46 4.18
CA PRO A 379 -5.57 -6.45 4.91
C PRO A 379 -6.38 -5.23 4.48
N MET A 380 -6.72 -5.17 3.19
CA MET A 380 -7.79 -4.31 2.73
C MET A 380 -9.03 -4.79 3.47
N VAL A 381 -9.67 -3.94 4.28
CA VAL A 381 -10.86 -4.29 5.08
C VAL A 381 -11.79 -5.15 4.24
N THR A 382 -11.73 -6.47 4.45
CA THR A 382 -12.56 -7.46 3.80
C THR A 382 -13.71 -7.71 4.75
N ASN A 383 -14.93 -7.40 4.32
CA ASN A 383 -16.15 -7.97 4.84
C ASN A 383 -15.89 -9.44 5.20
N VAL A 384 -16.05 -9.78 6.48
CA VAL A 384 -15.98 -11.17 6.92
C VAL A 384 -17.12 -11.91 6.22
N LYS A 385 -16.80 -12.59 5.12
CA LYS A 385 -17.68 -13.63 4.59
C LYS A 385 -17.74 -14.73 5.64
N ALA A 386 -18.86 -14.82 6.34
CA ALA A 386 -19.17 -15.93 7.22
C ALA A 386 -19.62 -17.14 6.38
N ASN A 387 -19.02 -18.29 6.65
CA ASN A 387 -19.53 -19.60 6.23
C ASN A 387 -20.80 -19.96 7.00
#